data_AF-A0A820EQG5-F1
#
_entry.id   AF-A0A820EQG5-F1
#
_cell.length_a   1.000
_cell.length_b   1.000
_cell.length_c   1.000
_cell.angle_alpha   90.00
_cell.angle_beta   90.00
_cell.angle_gamma   90.00
#
_symmetry.space_group_name_H-M   'P 1'
#
loop_
_entity.id
_entity.type
_entity.pdbx_description
1 polymer ?
#
loop_
_entity_poly.entity_id
_entity_poly.type
_entity_poly.pdbx_seq_one_letter_code
_entity_poly.pdbx_strand_id
1 'polypeptide(L)'
;MNQNMSKVNVILEKLSSTNAKIEQFMINMIEQDKKVERNIQDLQRNGQTMMAHITQLQVYSIRHENLFQKVLLPIIDDLSKFVLSMNRDKHGRVADADFGVTLEQLRAQLNNALEGKDFC
;
A
#
# COMPACT_ATOMS: atom_id res chain seq x y z
N MET A 1 -16.16 -65.09 -44.03
CA MET A 1 -15.53 -64.91 -42.70
C MET A 1 -14.51 -63.75 -42.67
N ASN A 2 -13.61 -63.61 -43.65
CA ASN A 2 -12.56 -62.56 -43.64
C ASN A 2 -13.06 -61.09 -43.62
N GLN A 3 -14.17 -60.75 -44.27
CA GLN A 3 -14.67 -59.36 -44.30
C GLN A 3 -15.24 -58.89 -42.95
N ASN A 4 -15.77 -59.78 -42.12
CA ASN A 4 -16.29 -59.42 -40.79
C ASN A 4 -15.13 -59.18 -39.80
N MET A 5 -14.07 -59.99 -39.88
CA MET A 5 -12.86 -59.79 -39.07
C MET A 5 -12.15 -58.47 -39.39
N SER A 6 -12.09 -58.09 -40.67
CA SER A 6 -11.53 -56.80 -41.08
C SER A 6 -12.30 -55.60 -40.49
N LYS A 7 -13.64 -55.64 -40.49
CA LYS A 7 -14.47 -54.58 -39.87
C LYS A 7 -14.28 -54.50 -38.35
N VAL A 8 -14.16 -55.65 -37.69
CA VAL A 8 -13.90 -55.70 -36.24
C VAL A 8 -12.55 -55.06 -35.90
N ASN A 9 -11.49 -55.34 -36.67
CA ASN A 9 -10.19 -54.71 -36.45
C ASN A 9 -10.22 -53.18 -36.62
N VAL A 10 -10.91 -52.67 -37.65
CA VAL A 10 -11.04 -51.21 -37.86
C VAL A 10 -11.77 -50.53 -36.69
N ILE A 11 -12.78 -51.20 -36.12
CA ILE A 11 -13.50 -50.68 -34.95
C ILE A 11 -12.61 -50.68 -33.71
N LEU A 12 -11.85 -51.76 -33.49
CA LEU A 12 -10.91 -51.87 -32.36
C LEU A 12 -9.79 -50.83 -32.44
N GLU A 13 -9.24 -50.58 -33.62
CA GLU A 13 -8.24 -49.52 -33.85
C GLU A 13 -8.80 -48.12 -33.55
N LYS A 14 -10.03 -47.83 -33.98
CA LYS A 14 -10.69 -46.55 -33.67
C LYS A 14 -10.95 -46.38 -32.18
N LEU A 15 -11.41 -47.42 -31.51
CA LEU A 15 -11.64 -47.41 -30.06
C LEU A 15 -10.32 -47.19 -29.30
N SER A 16 -9.26 -47.90 -29.67
CA SER A 16 -7.92 -47.73 -29.09
C SER A 16 -7.40 -46.31 -29.28
N SER A 17 -7.49 -45.75 -30.50
CA SER A 17 -7.07 -44.37 -30.77
C SER A 17 -7.90 -43.34 -30.00
N THR A 18 -9.21 -43.56 -29.87
CA THR A 18 -10.09 -42.66 -29.12
C THR A 18 -9.75 -42.68 -27.64
N ASN A 19 -9.50 -43.86 -27.08
CA ASN A 19 -9.11 -43.98 -25.68
C ASN A 19 -7.79 -43.25 -25.38
N ALA A 20 -6.77 -43.41 -26.24
CA ALA A 20 -5.51 -42.69 -26.10
C ALA A 20 -5.67 -41.16 -26.14
N LYS A 21 -6.59 -40.64 -26.98
CA LYS A 21 -6.89 -39.20 -27.04
C LYS A 21 -7.60 -38.70 -25.78
N ILE A 22 -8.49 -39.50 -25.20
CA ILE A 22 -9.17 -39.17 -23.94
C ILE A 22 -8.17 -39.15 -22.79
N GLU A 23 -7.29 -40.15 -22.69
CA GLU A 23 -6.23 -40.20 -21.69
C GLU A 23 -5.31 -38.97 -21.79
N GLN A 24 -4.87 -38.62 -23.00
CA GLN A 24 -4.05 -37.43 -23.20
C GLN A 24 -4.79 -36.14 -22.84
N PHE A 25 -6.10 -36.04 -23.16
CA PHE A 25 -6.92 -34.90 -22.77
C PHE A 25 -7.01 -34.77 -21.24
N MET A 26 -7.24 -35.87 -20.52
CA MET A 26 -7.28 -35.86 -19.05
C MET A 26 -5.93 -35.45 -18.46
N ILE A 27 -4.82 -35.96 -19.00
CA ILE A 27 -3.47 -35.56 -18.56
C ILE A 27 -3.27 -34.05 -18.74
N ASN A 28 -3.61 -33.53 -19.92
CA ASN A 28 -3.47 -32.10 -20.22
C ASN A 28 -4.33 -31.24 -19.27
N MET A 29 -5.56 -31.66 -18.97
CA MET A 29 -6.43 -30.98 -18.02
C MET A 29 -5.83 -30.96 -16.61
N ILE A 30 -5.33 -32.11 -16.12
CA ILE A 30 -4.68 -32.21 -14.81
C ILE A 30 -3.45 -31.30 -14.73
N GLU A 31 -2.65 -31.20 -15.79
CA GLU A 31 -1.51 -30.28 -15.84
C GLU A 31 -1.92 -28.81 -15.80
N GLN A 32 -3.00 -28.46 -16.52
CA GLN A 32 -3.55 -27.11 -16.48
C GLN A 32 -4.08 -26.75 -15.09
N ASP A 33 -4.82 -27.66 -14.44
CA ASP A 33 -5.35 -27.46 -13.09
C ASP A 33 -4.20 -27.23 -12.08
N LYS A 34 -3.14 -28.04 -12.14
CA LYS A 34 -1.93 -27.85 -11.33
C LYS A 34 -1.22 -26.51 -11.58
N LYS A 35 -1.34 -25.96 -12.78
CA LYS A 35 -0.78 -24.63 -13.09
C LYS A 35 -1.65 -23.53 -12.50
N VAL A 36 -2.97 -23.65 -12.61
CA VAL A 36 -3.92 -22.69 -12.02
C VAL A 36 -3.78 -22.66 -10.50
N GLU A 37 -3.66 -23.83 -9.87
CA GLU A 37 -3.48 -23.94 -8.42
C GLU A 37 -2.21 -23.21 -7.94
N ARG A 38 -1.09 -23.40 -8.65
CA ARG A 38 0.16 -22.66 -8.36
C ARG A 38 -0.02 -21.15 -8.51
N ASN A 39 -0.67 -20.69 -9.58
CA ASN A 39 -0.94 -19.26 -9.78
C ASN A 39 -1.79 -18.67 -8.65
N ILE A 40 -2.79 -19.42 -8.16
CA ILE A 40 -3.64 -18.99 -7.04
C ILE A 40 -2.80 -18.87 -5.76
N GLN A 41 -1.93 -19.84 -5.47
CA GLN A 41 -1.05 -19.81 -4.30
C GLN A 41 -0.10 -18.61 -4.35
N ASP A 42 0.49 -18.31 -5.52
CA ASP A 42 1.36 -17.15 -5.72
C ASP A 42 0.60 -15.83 -5.51
N LEU A 43 -0.62 -15.72 -6.05
CA LEU A 43 -1.47 -14.55 -5.84
C LEU A 43 -1.84 -14.36 -4.37
N GLN A 44 -2.15 -15.45 -3.65
CA GLN A 44 -2.44 -15.39 -2.22
C GLN A 44 -1.23 -14.91 -1.41
N ARG A 45 -0.03 -15.44 -1.71
CA ARG A 45 1.22 -15.02 -1.06
C ARG A 45 1.54 -13.55 -1.32
N ASN A 46 1.36 -13.09 -2.56
CA ASN A 46 1.55 -11.69 -2.92
C ASN A 46 0.54 -10.79 -2.20
N GLY A 47 -0.73 -11.19 -2.13
CA GLY A 47 -1.77 -10.48 -1.39
C GLY A 47 -1.43 -10.33 0.11
N GLN A 48 -0.96 -11.41 0.75
CA GLN A 48 -0.52 -11.37 2.16
C GLN A 48 0.65 -10.40 2.38
N THR A 49 1.63 -10.42 1.47
CA THR A 49 2.79 -9.51 1.52
C THR A 49 2.34 -8.04 1.38
N MET A 50 1.44 -7.76 0.44
CA MET A 50 0.90 -6.41 0.23
C MET A 50 0.14 -5.90 1.46
N MET A 51 -0.68 -6.76 2.09
CA MET A 51 -1.38 -6.40 3.33
C MET A 51 -0.40 -6.06 4.45
N ALA A 52 0.67 -6.83 4.61
CA ALA A 52 1.70 -6.53 5.60
C ALA A 52 2.37 -5.16 5.34
N HIS A 53 2.67 -4.85 4.07
CA HIS A 53 3.23 -3.55 3.68
C HIS A 53 2.28 -2.39 3.97
N ILE A 54 0.99 -2.53 3.64
CA ILE A 54 -0.03 -1.50 3.91
C ILE A 54 -0.12 -1.23 5.42
N THR A 55 -0.14 -2.27 6.25
CA THR A 55 -0.16 -2.12 7.71
C THR A 55 1.08 -1.38 8.21
N GLN A 56 2.27 -1.69 7.69
CA GLN A 56 3.49 -0.96 8.06
C GLN A 56 3.42 0.52 7.66
N LEU A 57 2.95 0.83 6.46
CA LEU A 57 2.77 2.22 5.99
C LEU A 57 1.78 3.00 6.87
N GLN A 58 0.68 2.36 7.30
CA GLN A 58 -0.26 2.97 8.24
C GLN A 58 0.41 3.31 9.58
N VAL A 59 1.22 2.40 10.12
CA VAL A 59 1.98 2.65 11.35
C VAL A 59 2.96 3.81 11.17
N TYR A 60 3.68 3.87 10.04
CA TYR A 60 4.56 5.00 9.74
C TYR A 60 3.78 6.31 9.64
N SER A 61 2.66 6.33 8.92
CA SER A 61 1.81 7.52 8.80
C SER A 61 1.38 8.04 10.17
N ILE A 62 0.86 7.16 11.04
CA ILE A 62 0.44 7.52 12.40
C ILE A 62 1.63 8.01 13.24
N ARG A 63 2.80 7.38 13.13
CA ARG A 63 4.01 7.83 13.85
C ARG A 63 4.47 9.20 13.39
N HIS A 64 4.47 9.46 12.08
CA HIS A 64 4.83 10.75 11.53
C HIS A 64 3.85 11.82 11.98
N GLU A 65 2.55 11.55 11.89
CA GLU A 65 1.51 12.47 12.38
C GLU A 65 1.72 12.80 13.87
N ASN A 66 1.96 11.79 14.71
CA ASN A 66 2.26 12.02 16.13
C ASN A 66 3.56 12.81 16.34
N LEU A 67 4.61 12.55 15.57
CA LEU A 67 5.88 13.29 15.68
C LEU A 67 5.68 14.77 15.36
N PHE A 68 4.98 15.08 14.27
CA PHE A 68 4.72 16.47 13.88
C PHE A 68 3.77 17.15 14.88
N GLN A 69 2.60 16.57 15.14
CA GLN A 69 1.56 17.20 15.96
C GLN A 69 1.92 17.29 17.44
N LYS A 70 2.57 16.26 18.01
CA LYS A 70 2.81 16.17 19.46
C LYS A 70 4.22 16.56 19.88
N VAL A 71 5.17 16.63 18.95
CA VAL A 71 6.57 16.94 19.28
C VAL A 71 7.03 18.20 18.56
N LEU A 72 7.11 18.18 17.23
CA LEU A 72 7.74 19.27 16.48
C LEU A 72 6.95 20.58 16.58
N LEU A 73 5.63 20.53 16.41
CA LEU A 73 4.81 21.74 16.44
C LEU A 73 4.76 22.40 17.82
N PRO A 74 4.57 21.66 18.94
CA PRO A 74 4.72 22.22 20.28
C PRO A 74 6.11 22.85 20.52
N ILE A 75 7.18 22.21 20.07
CA ILE A 75 8.55 22.77 20.19
C ILE A 75 8.67 24.10 19.42
N ILE A 76 8.14 24.17 18.20
CA ILE A 76 8.18 25.40 17.39
C ILE A 76 7.33 26.51 18.04
N ASP A 77 6.17 26.18 18.60
CA ASP A 77 5.32 27.12 19.33
C ASP A 77 6.03 27.68 20.58
N ASP A 78 6.68 26.81 21.36
CA ASP A 78 7.44 27.21 22.56
C ASP A 78 8.67 28.05 22.20
N LEU A 79 9.41 27.68 21.15
CA LEU A 79 10.51 28.50 20.63
C LEU A 79 10.03 29.87 20.17
N SER A 80 8.90 29.93 19.48
CA SER A 80 8.32 31.19 19.01
C SER A 80 7.93 32.10 20.18
N LYS A 81 7.30 31.56 21.23
CA LYS A 81 7.00 32.30 22.47
C LYS A 81 8.26 32.79 23.17
N PHE A 82 9.30 31.94 23.25
CA PHE A 82 10.57 32.31 23.85
C PHE A 82 11.22 33.48 23.09
N VAL A 83 11.28 33.40 21.75
CA VAL A 83 11.85 34.46 20.91
C VAL A 83 11.05 35.77 21.04
N LEU A 84 9.72 35.70 21.07
CA LEU A 84 8.86 36.86 21.34
C LEU A 84 9.11 37.45 22.74
N SER A 85 9.37 36.63 23.75
CA SER A 85 9.70 37.12 25.09
C SER A 85 11.02 37.89 25.15
N MET A 86 11.97 37.50 24.28
CA MET A 86 13.28 38.16 24.13
C MET A 86 13.22 39.40 23.24
N ASN A 87 12.12 39.60 22.49
CA ASN A 87 11.90 40.76 21.65
C ASN A 87 11.43 41.99 22.45
N ARG A 88 12.10 42.27 23.57
CA ARG A 88 11.83 43.42 24.42
C ARG A 88 13.12 44.19 24.70
N ASP A 89 13.02 45.50 24.70
CA ASP A 89 14.12 46.39 25.08
C ASP A 89 14.30 46.41 26.61
N LYS A 90 15.34 47.11 27.07
CA LYS A 90 15.64 47.32 28.50
C LYS A 90 14.52 48.02 29.29
N HIS A 91 13.53 48.59 28.61
CA HIS A 91 12.37 49.27 29.20
C HIS A 91 11.08 48.44 29.06
N GLY A 92 11.19 47.19 28.60
CA GLY A 92 10.06 46.26 28.43
C GLY A 92 9.18 46.54 27.21
N ARG A 93 9.58 47.47 26.33
CA ARG A 93 8.89 47.78 25.07
C ARG A 93 9.30 46.79 24.00
N VAL A 94 8.43 46.54 23.02
CA VAL A 94 8.77 45.66 21.89
C VAL A 94 9.97 46.25 21.15
N ALA A 95 11.03 45.46 20.99
CA ALA A 95 12.28 45.91 20.37
C ALA A 95 12.14 45.96 18.83
N ASP A 96 11.48 44.97 18.24
CA ASP A 96 11.18 44.88 16.81
C ASP A 96 9.72 44.45 16.59
N ALA A 97 8.86 45.40 16.25
CA ALA A 97 7.43 45.14 16.07
C ALA A 97 7.15 44.27 14.83
N ASP A 98 7.87 44.47 13.74
CA ASP A 98 7.66 43.76 12.47
C ASP A 98 8.07 42.29 12.60
N PHE A 99 9.16 42.03 13.31
CA PHE A 99 9.59 40.66 13.64
C PHE A 99 8.57 39.95 14.55
N GLY A 100 8.01 40.66 15.53
CA GLY A 100 6.97 40.12 16.40
C GLY A 100 5.72 39.69 15.63
N VAL A 101 5.23 40.56 14.74
CA VAL A 101 4.07 40.27 13.87
C VAL A 101 4.35 39.09 12.94
N THR A 102 5.53 39.01 12.34
CA THR A 102 5.92 37.91 11.44
C THR A 102 5.91 36.56 12.17
N LEU A 103 6.44 36.52 13.39
CA LEU A 103 6.44 35.31 14.22
C LEU A 103 5.03 34.87 14.64
N GLU A 104 4.16 35.82 14.99
CA GLU A 104 2.77 35.53 15.32
C GLU A 104 1.98 34.99 14.11
N GLN A 105 2.19 35.56 12.93
CA GLN A 105 1.62 35.06 11.68
C GLN A 105 2.10 33.65 11.35
N LEU A 106 3.39 33.38 11.50
CA LEU A 106 3.95 32.05 11.28
C LEU A 106 3.33 31.01 12.24
N ARG A 107 3.12 31.41 13.51
CA ARG A 107 2.46 30.58 14.53
C ARG A 107 0.99 30.31 14.19
N ALA A 108 0.27 31.32 13.70
CA ALA A 108 -1.11 31.17 13.25
C ALA A 108 -1.22 30.23 12.04
N GLN A 109 -0.32 30.35 11.06
CA GLN A 109 -0.27 29.45 9.90
C GLN A 109 0.04 28.00 10.29
N LEU A 110 0.94 27.78 11.26
CA LEU A 110 1.22 26.45 11.78
C LEU A 110 0.01 25.83 12.48
N ASN A 111 -0.76 26.63 13.23
CA ASN A 111 -1.99 26.16 13.87
C ASN A 111 -3.10 25.87 12.84
N ASN A 112 -3.23 26.68 11.79
CA ASN A 112 -4.16 26.40 10.69
C ASN A 112 -3.80 25.09 9.97
N ALA A 113 -2.51 24.87 9.69
CA ALA A 113 -2.03 23.63 9.09
C ALA A 113 -2.31 22.39 9.96
N LEU A 114 -2.24 22.54 11.29
CA LEU A 114 -2.59 21.51 12.26
C LEU A 114 -4.08 21.15 12.25
N GLU A 115 -4.94 22.14 12.07
CA GLU A 115 -6.40 21.98 12.02
C GLU A 115 -6.90 21.55 10.63
N GLY A 116 -6.00 21.35 9.66
CA GLY A 116 -6.35 21.00 8.29
C GLY A 116 -7.00 22.16 7.51
N LYS A 117 -6.78 23.40 7.95
CA LYS A 117 -7.27 24.62 7.30
C LYS A 117 -6.21 25.18 6.36
N ASP A 118 -6.67 25.82 5.29
CA ASP A 118 -5.78 26.49 4.33
C ASP A 118 -4.99 27.63 5.03
N PHE A 119 -3.79 27.91 4.49
CA PHE A 119 -2.78 28.82 5.07
C PHE A 119 -3.13 30.34 5.04
N CYS A 120 -4.41 30.69 4.83
CA CYS A 120 -4.88 32.05 4.64
C CYS A 120 -5.08 32.82 5.95
#